data_AF-A0A397EZ18-F1
#
_entry.id   AF-A0A397EZ18-F1
#
_cell.length_a   1.000
_cell.length_b   1.000
_cell.length_c   1.000
_cell.angle_alpha   90.00
_cell.angle_beta   90.00
_cell.angle_gamma   90.00
#
_symmetry.space_group_name_H-M   'P 1'
#
loop_
_entity.id
_entity.type
_entity.pdbx_description
1 polymer ?
#
loop_
_entity_poly.entity_id
_entity_poly.type
_entity_poly.pdbx_seq_one_letter_code
_entity_poly.pdbx_strand_id
1 'polypeptide(L)'
;AEPVDAQTRDSLQKSVQLAIEITTKSQEAKAKAIAMKEDEEAKGLLVTQQLENQTNAEKARKQLVELSAQCAAVEAEGVAVAQAKAKALAAEIDAEAAVSQTKLRMQAQQIEHDSNMLRRKQEYELEVAHAKQMAELEVAKKKELMSIEADKFKCMMDAIGRDTMVAMARVGPDAQVKLLSALGLQGYLITDGKSPVNLLTTAQDMIKNITTTTATATNE
;
A
#
# COMPACT_ATOMS: atom_id res chain seq x y z
N ALA A 1 58.48 -125.73 -32.94
CA ALA A 1 57.65 -126.73 -33.65
C ALA A 1 56.64 -125.95 -34.46
N GLU A 2 56.82 -125.88 -35.78
CA GLU A 2 55.81 -125.27 -36.67
C GLU A 2 54.61 -126.23 -36.81
N PRO A 3 53.38 -125.71 -36.87
CA PRO A 3 52.19 -126.54 -36.95
C PRO A 3 52.08 -127.12 -38.36
N VAL A 4 52.02 -128.44 -38.44
CA VAL A 4 52.05 -129.23 -39.68
C VAL A 4 50.66 -129.30 -40.38
N ASP A 5 49.65 -128.61 -39.83
CA ASP A 5 48.28 -128.58 -40.33
C ASP A 5 47.81 -127.16 -40.72
N ALA A 6 47.33 -127.02 -41.96
CA ALA A 6 47.02 -125.74 -42.59
C ALA A 6 45.84 -125.00 -41.93
N GLN A 7 44.82 -125.72 -41.47
CA GLN A 7 43.65 -125.12 -40.79
C GLN A 7 44.00 -124.56 -39.40
N THR A 8 44.91 -125.23 -38.70
CA THR A 8 45.39 -124.80 -37.38
C THR A 8 46.25 -123.52 -37.48
N ARG A 9 47.05 -123.40 -38.55
CA ARG A 9 47.84 -122.19 -38.85
C ARG A 9 46.95 -120.99 -39.19
N ASP A 10 45.92 -121.16 -40.01
CA ASP A 10 44.96 -120.10 -40.36
C ASP A 10 44.16 -119.60 -39.15
N SER A 11 43.78 -120.50 -38.23
CA SER A 11 43.04 -120.16 -37.01
C SER A 11 43.90 -119.34 -36.03
N LEU A 12 45.17 -119.72 -35.87
CA LEU A 12 46.16 -118.95 -35.10
C LEU A 12 46.42 -117.58 -35.74
N GLN A 13 46.55 -117.51 -37.06
CA GLN A 13 46.79 -116.25 -37.78
C GLN A 13 45.59 -115.29 -37.66
N LYS A 14 44.35 -115.80 -37.70
CA LYS A 14 43.13 -115.02 -37.39
C LYS A 14 43.10 -114.57 -35.94
N SER A 15 43.50 -115.42 -34.98
CA SER A 15 43.56 -115.03 -33.57
C SER A 15 44.60 -113.95 -33.30
N VAL A 16 45.75 -114.00 -33.97
CA VAL A 16 46.79 -112.96 -33.89
C VAL A 16 46.30 -111.66 -34.55
N GLN A 17 45.64 -111.75 -35.71
CA GLN A 17 45.02 -110.59 -36.35
C GLN A 17 43.97 -109.93 -35.44
N LEU A 18 43.12 -110.73 -34.79
CA LEU A 18 42.11 -110.25 -33.85
C LEU A 18 42.75 -109.63 -32.61
N ALA A 19 43.85 -110.21 -32.10
CA ALA A 19 44.60 -109.64 -30.99
C ALA A 19 45.21 -108.28 -31.36
N ILE A 20 45.79 -108.13 -32.56
CA ILE A 20 46.29 -106.85 -33.07
C ILE A 20 45.15 -105.85 -33.25
N GLU A 21 44.00 -106.29 -33.73
CA GLU A 21 42.83 -105.43 -33.89
C GLU A 21 42.29 -104.96 -32.53
N ILE A 22 42.25 -105.84 -31.52
CA ILE A 22 41.86 -105.50 -30.15
C ILE A 22 42.87 -104.54 -29.52
N THR A 23 44.18 -104.76 -29.70
CA THR A 23 45.19 -103.83 -29.16
C THR A 23 45.15 -102.49 -29.85
N THR A 24 44.94 -102.44 -31.18
CA THR A 24 44.80 -101.21 -31.95
C THR A 24 43.54 -100.44 -31.54
N LYS A 25 42.38 -101.13 -31.46
CA LYS A 25 41.12 -100.54 -30.97
C LYS A 25 41.23 -100.07 -29.52
N SER A 26 41.96 -100.80 -28.67
CA SER A 26 42.21 -100.39 -27.28
C SER A 26 43.11 -99.15 -27.20
N GLN A 27 44.15 -99.06 -28.03
CA GLN A 27 45.01 -97.87 -28.11
C GLN A 27 44.25 -96.67 -28.67
N GLU A 28 43.44 -96.86 -29.71
CA GLU A 28 42.59 -95.82 -30.30
C GLU A 28 41.55 -95.31 -29.30
N ALA A 29 40.88 -96.21 -28.58
CA ALA A 29 39.92 -95.83 -27.53
C ALA A 29 40.60 -95.06 -26.39
N LYS A 30 41.82 -95.46 -25.98
CA LYS A 30 42.61 -94.72 -24.97
C LYS A 30 43.01 -93.34 -25.47
N ALA A 31 43.51 -93.22 -26.70
CA ALA A 31 43.87 -91.93 -27.29
C ALA A 31 42.66 -91.00 -27.40
N LYS A 32 41.50 -91.54 -27.82
CA LYS A 32 40.25 -90.80 -27.89
C LYS A 32 39.75 -90.35 -26.51
N ALA A 33 39.89 -91.20 -25.49
CA ALA A 33 39.52 -90.85 -24.12
C ALA A 33 40.43 -89.76 -23.54
N ILE A 34 41.74 -89.81 -23.83
CA ILE A 34 42.69 -88.77 -23.41
C ILE A 34 42.38 -87.45 -24.11
N ALA A 35 42.18 -87.46 -25.42
CA ALA A 35 41.82 -86.26 -26.18
C ALA A 35 40.49 -85.65 -25.70
N MET A 36 39.49 -86.49 -25.40
CA MET A 36 38.21 -86.02 -24.86
C MET A 36 38.36 -85.43 -23.46
N LYS A 37 39.24 -85.99 -22.63
CA LYS A 37 39.53 -85.44 -21.29
C LYS A 37 40.23 -84.08 -21.39
N GLU A 38 41.23 -83.95 -22.25
CA GLU A 38 41.93 -82.68 -22.49
C GLU A 38 40.99 -81.60 -23.04
N ASP A 39 40.07 -81.97 -23.95
CA ASP A 39 39.08 -81.03 -24.51
C ASP A 39 38.08 -80.54 -23.45
N GLU A 40 37.61 -81.42 -22.57
CA GLU A 40 36.75 -81.03 -21.44
C GLU A 40 37.48 -80.19 -20.39
N GLU A 41 38.76 -80.47 -20.11
CA GLU A 41 39.58 -79.63 -19.25
C GLU A 41 39.79 -78.23 -19.85
N ALA A 42 40.06 -78.14 -21.16
CA ALA A 42 40.20 -76.87 -21.86
C ALA A 42 38.89 -76.06 -21.88
N LYS A 43 37.75 -76.72 -22.11
CA LYS A 43 36.42 -76.10 -22.01
C LYS A 43 36.14 -75.60 -20.60
N GLY A 44 36.47 -76.40 -19.58
CA GLY A 44 36.31 -76.01 -18.17
C GLY A 44 37.10 -74.75 -17.84
N LEU A 45 38.38 -74.70 -18.25
CA LEU A 45 39.24 -73.53 -18.07
C LEU A 45 38.68 -72.30 -18.77
N LEU A 46 38.22 -72.45 -20.02
CA LEU A 46 37.64 -71.35 -20.79
C LEU A 46 36.38 -70.78 -20.12
N VAL A 47 35.49 -71.65 -19.62
CA VAL A 47 34.30 -71.22 -18.89
C VAL A 47 34.67 -70.49 -17.60
N THR A 48 35.65 -71.01 -16.83
CA THR A 48 36.11 -70.31 -15.61
C THR A 48 36.68 -68.93 -15.94
N GLN A 49 37.47 -68.81 -17.01
CA GLN A 49 38.04 -67.53 -17.43
C GLN A 49 36.97 -66.56 -17.92
N GLN A 50 35.94 -67.05 -18.65
CA GLN A 50 34.80 -66.23 -19.03
C GLN A 50 34.03 -65.71 -17.81
N LEU A 51 33.81 -66.56 -16.81
CA LEU A 51 33.14 -66.19 -15.56
C LEU A 51 33.94 -65.16 -14.76
N GLU A 52 35.26 -65.32 -14.67
CA GLU A 52 36.14 -64.35 -14.02
C GLU A 52 36.10 -63.00 -14.73
N ASN A 53 36.18 -63.00 -16.07
CA ASN A 53 36.10 -61.79 -16.88
C ASN A 53 34.75 -61.08 -16.70
N GLN A 54 33.64 -61.83 -16.73
CA GLN A 54 32.30 -61.29 -16.48
C GLN A 54 32.16 -60.74 -15.07
N THR A 55 32.69 -61.45 -14.07
CA THR A 55 32.68 -61.00 -12.67
C THR A 55 33.45 -59.70 -12.49
N ASN A 56 34.61 -59.58 -13.12
CA ASN A 56 35.42 -58.36 -13.08
C ASN A 56 34.74 -57.20 -13.82
N ALA A 57 34.11 -57.47 -14.96
CA ALA A 57 33.31 -56.48 -15.68
C ALA A 57 32.11 -55.99 -14.85
N GLU A 58 31.38 -56.89 -14.19
CA GLU A 58 30.24 -56.52 -13.33
C GLU A 58 30.68 -55.77 -12.07
N LYS A 59 31.84 -56.09 -11.47
CA LYS A 59 32.42 -55.28 -10.38
C LYS A 59 32.71 -53.85 -10.83
N ALA A 60 33.35 -53.68 -11.99
CA ALA A 60 33.63 -52.35 -12.53
C ALA A 60 32.33 -51.60 -12.88
N ARG A 61 31.34 -52.32 -13.44
CA ARG A 61 30.03 -51.76 -13.77
C ARG A 61 29.28 -51.28 -12.53
N LYS A 62 29.33 -52.05 -11.43
CA LYS A 62 28.74 -51.66 -10.15
C LYS A 62 29.37 -50.36 -9.63
N GLN A 63 30.69 -50.25 -9.65
CA GLN A 63 31.40 -49.04 -9.23
C GLN A 63 31.03 -47.83 -10.10
N LEU A 64 30.92 -48.01 -11.42
CA LEU A 64 30.49 -46.96 -12.33
C LEU A 64 29.08 -46.47 -11.99
N VAL A 65 28.15 -47.40 -11.73
CA VAL A 65 26.77 -47.05 -11.34
C VAL A 65 26.70 -46.33 -10.00
N GLU A 66 27.51 -46.74 -9.01
CA GLU A 66 27.59 -46.05 -7.73
C GLU A 66 28.12 -44.61 -7.89
N LEU A 67 29.19 -44.44 -8.66
CA LEU A 67 29.76 -43.12 -8.97
C LEU A 67 28.79 -42.26 -9.79
N SER A 68 28.10 -42.83 -10.78
CA SER A 68 27.14 -42.06 -11.59
C SER A 68 25.93 -41.64 -10.78
N ALA A 69 25.45 -42.48 -9.85
CA ALA A 69 24.40 -42.10 -8.91
C ALA A 69 24.84 -40.98 -7.96
N GLN A 70 26.08 -41.02 -7.47
CA GLN A 70 26.64 -39.94 -6.65
C GLN A 70 26.77 -38.64 -7.45
N CYS A 71 27.30 -38.69 -8.67
CA CYS A 71 27.40 -37.52 -9.55
C CYS A 71 26.01 -36.94 -9.85
N ALA A 72 25.02 -37.77 -10.18
CA ALA A 72 23.66 -37.31 -10.43
C ALA A 72 23.03 -36.64 -9.19
N ALA A 73 23.31 -37.15 -7.99
CA ALA A 73 22.85 -36.54 -6.75
C ALA A 73 23.50 -35.16 -6.52
N VAL A 74 24.81 -35.05 -6.71
CA VAL A 74 25.56 -33.79 -6.58
C VAL A 74 25.14 -32.78 -7.65
N GLU A 75 24.91 -33.22 -8.88
CA GLU A 75 24.40 -32.36 -9.96
C GLU A 75 23.00 -31.83 -9.63
N ALA A 76 22.10 -32.70 -9.18
CA ALA A 76 20.74 -32.30 -8.80
C ALA A 76 20.75 -31.30 -7.62
N GLU A 77 21.57 -31.56 -6.60
CA GLU A 77 21.75 -30.66 -5.47
C GLU A 77 22.37 -29.33 -5.92
N GLY A 78 23.39 -29.37 -6.76
CA GLY A 78 24.05 -28.20 -7.33
C GLY A 78 23.08 -27.31 -8.10
N VAL A 79 22.22 -27.90 -8.95
CA VAL A 79 21.18 -27.18 -9.69
C VAL A 79 20.17 -26.57 -8.73
N ALA A 80 19.68 -27.33 -7.74
CA ALA A 80 18.69 -26.84 -6.77
C ALA A 80 19.24 -25.68 -5.93
N VAL A 81 20.46 -25.81 -5.41
CA VAL A 81 21.13 -24.77 -4.61
C VAL A 81 21.44 -23.54 -5.46
N ALA A 82 21.94 -23.71 -6.70
CA ALA A 82 22.20 -22.59 -7.60
C ALA A 82 20.92 -21.83 -7.95
N GLN A 83 19.83 -22.54 -8.25
CA GLN A 83 18.53 -21.91 -8.52
C GLN A 83 17.96 -21.21 -7.30
N ALA A 84 18.05 -21.82 -6.11
CA ALA A 84 17.59 -21.20 -4.86
C ALA A 84 18.36 -19.91 -4.57
N LYS A 85 19.70 -19.94 -4.70
CA LYS A 85 20.56 -18.77 -4.52
C LYS A 85 20.27 -17.69 -5.55
N ALA A 86 20.11 -18.04 -6.83
CA ALA A 86 19.78 -17.09 -7.88
C ALA A 86 18.44 -16.41 -7.63
N LYS A 87 17.41 -17.16 -7.20
CA LYS A 87 16.11 -16.60 -6.84
C LYS A 87 16.19 -15.68 -5.62
N ALA A 88 16.95 -16.07 -4.60
CA ALA A 88 17.15 -15.24 -3.40
C ALA A 88 17.84 -13.91 -3.74
N LEU A 89 18.91 -13.95 -4.53
CA LEU A 89 19.63 -12.75 -4.96
C LEU A 89 18.77 -11.85 -5.85
N ALA A 90 17.98 -12.42 -6.76
CA ALA A 90 17.04 -11.64 -7.56
C ALA A 90 16.02 -10.90 -6.68
N ALA A 91 15.45 -11.60 -5.69
CA ALA A 91 14.51 -10.98 -4.76
C ALA A 91 15.16 -9.90 -3.87
N GLU A 92 16.42 -10.09 -3.48
CA GLU A 92 17.19 -9.09 -2.73
C GLU A 92 17.42 -7.82 -3.57
N ILE A 93 17.85 -7.96 -4.82
CA ILE A 93 18.04 -6.84 -5.75
C ILE A 93 16.72 -6.10 -5.99
N ASP A 94 15.62 -6.83 -6.20
CA ASP A 94 14.30 -6.22 -6.41
C ASP A 94 13.83 -5.45 -5.17
N ALA A 95 14.08 -5.99 -3.97
CA ALA A 95 13.74 -5.32 -2.72
C ALA A 95 14.59 -4.04 -2.51
N GLU A 96 15.89 -4.10 -2.75
CA GLU A 96 16.78 -2.94 -2.67
C GLU A 96 16.42 -1.87 -3.71
N ALA A 97 16.07 -2.28 -4.93
CA ALA A 97 15.58 -1.40 -5.98
C ALA A 97 14.26 -0.72 -5.56
N ALA A 98 13.32 -1.45 -4.98
CA ALA A 98 12.07 -0.88 -4.49
C ALA A 98 12.29 0.12 -3.34
N VAL A 99 13.20 -0.18 -2.41
CA VAL A 99 13.56 0.74 -1.30
C VAL A 99 14.25 2.00 -1.84
N SER A 100 15.16 1.87 -2.79
CA SER A 100 15.83 3.03 -3.38
C SER A 100 14.86 3.90 -4.19
N GLN A 101 13.98 3.27 -4.98
CA GLN A 101 12.95 3.98 -5.74
C GLN A 101 11.97 4.73 -4.84
N THR A 102 11.50 4.10 -3.76
CA THR A 102 10.60 4.76 -2.79
C THR A 102 11.29 5.91 -2.08
N LYS A 103 12.57 5.78 -1.69
CA LYS A 103 13.37 6.88 -1.13
C LYS A 103 13.45 8.07 -2.08
N LEU A 104 13.80 7.84 -3.35
CA LEU A 104 13.89 8.91 -4.35
C LEU A 104 12.53 9.57 -4.59
N ARG A 105 11.45 8.78 -4.65
CA ARG A 105 10.09 9.30 -4.78
C ARG A 105 9.68 10.15 -3.58
N MET A 106 9.99 9.71 -2.37
CA MET A 106 9.72 10.47 -1.14
C MET A 106 10.49 11.80 -1.14
N GLN A 107 11.75 11.79 -1.57
CA GLN A 107 12.55 13.02 -1.70
C GLN A 107 11.95 13.98 -2.73
N ALA A 108 11.54 13.47 -3.90
CA ALA A 108 10.88 14.29 -4.91
C ALA A 108 9.57 14.91 -4.38
N GLN A 109 8.73 14.10 -3.74
CA GLN A 109 7.49 14.58 -3.12
C GLN A 109 7.76 15.61 -2.03
N GLN A 110 8.80 15.43 -1.22
CA GLN A 110 9.17 16.38 -0.19
C GLN A 110 9.59 17.73 -0.79
N ILE A 111 10.40 17.73 -1.85
CA ILE A 111 10.81 18.95 -2.56
C ILE A 111 9.58 19.65 -3.20
N GLU A 112 8.68 18.88 -3.81
CA GLU A 112 7.43 19.42 -4.37
C GLU A 112 6.54 20.02 -3.26
N HIS A 113 6.41 19.35 -2.12
CA HIS A 113 5.63 19.86 -0.99
C HIS A 113 6.26 21.12 -0.40
N ASP A 114 7.58 21.13 -0.19
CA ASP A 114 8.29 22.27 0.37
C ASP A 114 8.20 23.49 -0.55
N SER A 115 8.36 23.30 -1.87
CA SER A 115 8.20 24.39 -2.85
C SER A 115 6.77 24.92 -2.90
N ASN A 116 5.76 24.04 -2.87
CA ASN A 116 4.35 24.44 -2.82
C ASN A 116 4.01 25.18 -1.52
N MET A 117 4.53 24.73 -0.38
CA MET A 117 4.35 25.39 0.91
C MET A 117 4.98 26.78 0.91
N LEU A 118 6.17 26.93 0.32
CA LEU A 118 6.86 28.21 0.24
C LEU A 118 6.09 29.19 -0.65
N ARG A 119 5.60 28.74 -1.81
CA ARG A 119 4.74 29.55 -2.69
C ARG A 119 3.46 30.01 -1.96
N ARG A 120 2.75 29.10 -1.31
CA ARG A 120 1.53 29.44 -0.55
C ARG A 120 1.79 30.41 0.60
N LYS A 121 2.91 30.25 1.32
CA LYS A 121 3.28 31.20 2.38
C LYS A 121 3.44 32.61 1.83
N GLN A 122 4.14 32.75 0.70
CA GLN A 122 4.32 34.05 0.04
C GLN A 122 2.98 34.64 -0.42
N GLU A 123 2.10 33.82 -1.02
CA GLU A 123 0.75 34.24 -1.41
C GLU A 123 -0.03 34.76 -0.19
N TYR A 124 -0.07 34.00 0.90
CA TYR A 124 -0.76 34.42 2.13
C TYR A 124 -0.15 35.66 2.78
N GLU A 125 1.17 35.80 2.78
CA GLU A 125 1.84 37.00 3.29
C GLU A 125 1.43 38.25 2.50
N LEU A 126 1.36 38.13 1.17
CA LEU A 126 0.90 39.21 0.30
C LEU A 126 -0.59 39.53 0.51
N GLU A 127 -1.44 38.52 0.61
CA GLU A 127 -2.87 38.68 0.89
C GLU A 127 -3.10 39.39 2.23
N VAL A 128 -2.40 38.96 3.28
CA VAL A 128 -2.49 39.57 4.61
C VAL A 128 -1.97 41.02 4.58
N ALA A 129 -0.87 41.29 3.87
CA ALA A 129 -0.35 42.65 3.74
C ALA A 129 -1.35 43.56 3.01
N HIS A 130 -1.91 43.10 1.90
CA HIS A 130 -2.92 43.84 1.15
C HIS A 130 -4.19 44.09 1.98
N ALA A 131 -4.70 43.07 2.68
CA ALA A 131 -5.87 43.20 3.54
C ALA A 131 -5.64 44.21 4.67
N LYS A 132 -4.44 44.22 5.29
CA LYS A 132 -4.07 45.23 6.29
C LYS A 132 -4.07 46.64 5.71
N GLN A 133 -3.44 46.83 4.54
CA GLN A 133 -3.40 48.14 3.87
C GLN A 133 -4.81 48.64 3.52
N MET A 134 -5.67 47.76 3.00
CA MET A 134 -7.07 48.10 2.70
C MET A 134 -7.84 48.49 3.96
N ALA A 135 -7.68 47.73 5.06
CA ALA A 135 -8.30 48.05 6.33
C ALA A 135 -7.81 49.40 6.90
N GLU A 136 -6.51 49.68 6.81
CA GLU A 136 -5.92 50.95 7.22
C GLU A 136 -6.48 52.13 6.41
N LEU A 137 -6.59 51.96 5.08
CA LEU A 137 -7.19 52.96 4.20
C LEU A 137 -8.68 53.19 4.51
N GLU A 138 -9.44 52.13 4.78
CA GLU A 138 -10.84 52.25 5.18
C GLU A 138 -11.01 52.98 6.52
N VAL A 139 -10.15 52.68 7.49
CA VAL A 139 -10.14 53.36 8.78
C VAL A 139 -9.79 54.84 8.60
N ALA A 140 -8.77 55.16 7.80
CA ALA A 140 -8.38 56.54 7.50
C ALA A 140 -9.54 57.30 6.82
N LYS A 141 -10.12 56.72 5.76
CA LYS A 141 -11.27 57.29 5.05
C LYS A 141 -12.45 57.54 5.99
N LYS A 142 -12.80 56.58 6.84
CA LYS A 142 -13.90 56.75 7.81
C LYS A 142 -13.59 57.86 8.82
N LYS A 143 -12.36 57.94 9.33
CA LYS A 143 -11.95 59.02 10.24
C LYS A 143 -12.08 60.40 9.60
N GLU A 144 -11.63 60.55 8.35
CA GLU A 144 -11.75 61.81 7.60
C GLU A 144 -13.21 62.18 7.31
N LEU A 145 -14.04 61.20 6.92
CA LEU A 145 -15.47 61.43 6.72
C LEU A 145 -16.15 61.83 8.04
N MET A 146 -15.81 61.20 9.16
CA MET A 146 -16.33 61.56 10.47
C MET A 146 -15.87 62.95 10.90
N SER A 147 -14.63 63.36 10.63
CA SER A 147 -14.18 64.73 10.94
C SER A 147 -14.91 65.77 10.09
N ILE A 148 -15.09 65.51 8.80
CA ILE A 148 -15.87 66.39 7.91
C ILE A 148 -17.33 66.47 8.37
N GLU A 149 -17.94 65.36 8.77
CA GLU A 149 -19.31 65.32 9.26
C GLU A 149 -19.45 66.05 10.61
N ALA A 150 -18.48 65.89 11.52
CA ALA A 150 -18.42 66.63 12.76
C ALA A 150 -18.28 68.14 12.52
N ASP A 151 -17.41 68.56 11.59
CA ASP A 151 -17.23 69.96 11.22
C ASP A 151 -18.48 70.54 10.55
N LYS A 152 -19.10 69.79 9.63
CA LYS A 152 -20.36 70.16 9.00
C LYS A 152 -21.47 70.29 10.05
N PHE A 153 -21.57 69.34 10.98
CA PHE A 153 -22.55 69.37 12.06
C PHE A 153 -22.32 70.58 12.96
N LYS A 154 -21.06 70.87 13.33
CA LYS A 154 -20.69 72.06 14.10
C LYS A 154 -21.11 73.35 13.38
N CYS A 155 -20.79 73.50 12.09
CA CYS A 155 -21.21 74.66 11.30
C CYS A 155 -22.75 74.80 11.22
N MET A 156 -23.48 73.70 11.07
CA MET A 156 -24.96 73.73 11.09
C MET A 156 -25.50 74.14 12.46
N MET A 157 -24.92 73.62 13.55
CA MET A 157 -25.32 73.96 14.92
C MET A 157 -25.01 75.43 15.27
N ASP A 158 -23.84 75.92 14.85
CA ASP A 158 -23.42 77.31 15.04
C ASP A 158 -24.32 78.27 14.24
N ALA A 159 -24.72 77.90 13.02
CA ALA A 159 -25.63 78.70 12.18
C ALA A 159 -27.06 78.75 12.73
N ILE A 160 -27.58 77.67 13.32
CA ILE A 160 -28.87 77.68 14.01
C ILE A 160 -28.78 78.58 15.25
N GLY A 161 -27.72 78.42 16.03
CA GLY A 161 -27.47 79.15 17.29
C GLY A 161 -27.92 78.36 18.53
N ARG A 162 -27.26 78.61 19.67
CA ARG A 162 -27.57 77.89 20.93
C ARG A 162 -28.95 78.24 21.48
N ASP A 163 -29.35 79.50 21.38
CA ASP A 163 -30.59 79.98 21.99
C ASP A 163 -31.83 79.48 21.25
N THR A 164 -31.77 79.41 19.92
CA THR A 164 -32.80 78.79 19.06
C THR A 164 -32.87 77.28 19.28
N MET A 165 -31.76 76.59 19.52
CA MET A 165 -31.78 75.17 19.90
C MET A 165 -32.45 74.94 21.26
N VAL A 166 -32.13 75.77 22.27
CA VAL A 166 -32.79 75.72 23.57
C VAL A 166 -34.27 76.05 23.44
N ALA A 167 -34.63 77.05 22.62
CA ALA A 167 -36.01 77.38 22.33
C ALA A 167 -36.72 76.20 21.67
N MET A 168 -36.18 75.60 20.61
CA MET A 168 -36.74 74.43 19.92
C MET A 168 -36.90 73.21 20.83
N ALA A 169 -35.92 72.93 21.70
CA ALA A 169 -36.03 71.87 22.70
C ALA A 169 -37.10 72.19 23.76
N ARG A 170 -37.27 73.48 24.11
CA ARG A 170 -38.32 73.97 25.02
C ARG A 170 -39.70 74.10 24.36
N VAL A 171 -39.81 74.15 23.03
CA VAL A 171 -41.12 74.26 22.34
C VAL A 171 -42.04 73.10 22.72
N GLY A 172 -41.53 71.88 22.89
CA GLY A 172 -42.35 70.75 23.35
C GLY A 172 -42.94 70.97 24.74
N PRO A 173 -42.11 71.14 25.78
CA PRO A 173 -42.56 71.44 27.15
C PRO A 173 -43.39 72.72 27.27
N ASP A 174 -42.97 73.82 26.64
CA ASP A 174 -43.62 75.12 26.77
C ASP A 174 -44.95 75.18 26.00
N ALA A 175 -45.07 74.49 24.86
CA ALA A 175 -46.36 74.33 24.18
C ALA A 175 -47.32 73.45 24.99
N GLN A 176 -46.82 72.39 25.63
CA GLN A 176 -47.61 71.58 26.55
C GLN A 176 -48.09 72.41 27.76
N VAL A 177 -47.24 73.26 28.34
CA VAL A 177 -47.60 74.16 29.46
C VAL A 177 -48.60 75.23 29.04
N LYS A 178 -48.48 75.83 27.84
CA LYS A 178 -49.45 76.79 27.32
C LYS A 178 -50.80 76.16 26.98
N LEU A 179 -50.82 74.91 26.52
CA LEU A 179 -52.06 74.17 26.32
C LEU A 179 -52.78 73.96 27.67
N LEU A 180 -52.02 73.57 28.71
CA LEU A 180 -52.53 73.40 30.06
C LEU A 180 -53.10 74.71 30.65
N SER A 181 -52.47 75.86 30.38
CA SER A 181 -52.99 77.15 30.81
C SER A 181 -54.21 77.62 30.01
N ALA A 182 -54.28 77.35 28.70
CA ALA A 182 -55.43 77.70 27.84
C ALA A 182 -56.68 76.87 28.13
N LEU A 183 -56.51 75.63 28.62
CA LEU A 183 -57.60 74.79 29.15
C LEU A 183 -58.06 75.23 30.56
N GLY A 184 -57.49 76.30 31.13
CA GLY A 184 -57.86 76.81 32.46
C GLY A 184 -57.43 75.91 33.61
N LEU A 185 -56.58 74.90 33.36
CA LEU A 185 -56.13 73.95 34.36
C LEU A 185 -54.88 74.50 35.06
N GLN A 186 -55.08 75.50 35.94
CA GLN A 186 -54.15 75.75 37.03
C GLN A 186 -54.08 74.46 37.85
N GLY A 187 -52.93 73.78 37.81
CA GLY A 187 -52.74 72.42 38.33
C GLY A 187 -53.43 72.19 39.68
N TYR A 188 -54.66 71.69 39.63
CA TYR A 188 -55.43 71.34 40.79
C TYR A 188 -55.15 69.86 41.06
N LEU A 189 -54.13 69.62 41.86
CA LEU A 189 -53.81 68.29 42.38
C LEU A 189 -54.92 67.90 43.36
N ILE A 190 -55.98 67.24 42.86
CA ILE A 190 -56.99 66.64 43.74
C ILE A 190 -56.32 65.44 44.41
N THR A 191 -55.91 65.63 45.65
CA THR A 191 -55.37 64.57 46.50
C THR A 191 -56.52 63.88 47.21
N ASP A 192 -56.87 62.68 46.74
CA ASP A 192 -57.53 61.69 47.60
C ASP A 192 -56.47 60.68 48.06
N GLY A 193 -56.43 60.42 49.36
CA GLY A 193 -55.25 60.04 50.15
C GLY A 193 -54.63 58.66 49.91
N LYS A 194 -54.77 58.06 48.73
CA LYS A 194 -54.19 56.73 48.44
C LYS A 194 -53.50 56.58 47.08
N SER A 195 -53.64 57.51 46.13
CA SER A 195 -52.87 57.49 44.87
C SER A 195 -52.90 58.86 44.18
N PRO A 196 -51.76 59.49 43.88
CA PRO A 196 -51.75 60.73 43.12
C PRO A 196 -52.17 60.45 41.66
N VAL A 197 -53.38 60.86 41.29
CA VAL A 197 -53.84 60.79 39.90
C VAL A 197 -53.30 62.01 39.16
N ASN A 198 -52.36 61.76 38.23
CA ASN A 198 -51.86 62.81 37.35
C ASN A 198 -52.87 63.05 36.23
N LEU A 199 -53.68 64.12 36.36
CA LEU A 199 -54.68 64.54 35.37
C LEU A 199 -54.07 64.74 33.97
N LEU A 200 -52.75 64.96 33.87
CA LEU A 200 -52.03 65.10 32.61
C LEU A 200 -52.04 63.80 31.79
N THR A 201 -51.70 62.67 32.42
CA THR A 201 -51.66 61.36 31.75
C THR A 201 -53.06 60.87 31.42
N THR A 202 -54.04 61.11 32.30
CA THR A 202 -55.43 60.71 32.06
C THR A 202 -56.08 61.51 30.93
N ALA A 203 -55.81 62.82 30.83
CA ALA A 203 -56.29 63.63 29.71
C ALA A 203 -55.63 63.26 28.37
N GLN A 204 -54.32 62.95 28.38
CA GLN A 204 -53.62 62.48 27.18
C GLN A 204 -54.15 61.12 26.70
N ASP A 205 -54.46 60.19 27.61
CA ASP A 205 -55.06 58.90 27.24
C ASP A 205 -56.50 59.06 26.73
N MET A 206 -57.30 59.97 27.30
CA MET A 206 -58.63 60.26 26.75
C MET A 206 -58.56 60.90 25.35
N ILE A 207 -57.64 61.86 25.12
CA ILE A 207 -57.46 62.47 23.80
C ILE A 207 -56.90 61.45 22.78
N LYS A 208 -55.99 60.56 23.19
CA LYS A 208 -55.52 59.45 22.34
C LYS A 208 -56.64 58.50 21.97
N ASN A 209 -57.51 58.13 22.92
CA ASN A 209 -58.64 57.23 22.66
C ASN A 209 -59.69 57.86 21.72
N ILE A 210 -59.89 59.18 21.80
CA ILE A 210 -60.76 59.91 20.86
C ILE A 210 -60.16 59.93 19.45
N THR A 211 -58.86 60.18 19.31
CA THR A 211 -58.19 60.25 17.99
C THR A 211 -57.96 58.88 17.34
N THR A 212 -57.79 57.81 18.11
CA THR A 212 -57.73 56.43 17.56
C THR A 212 -59.09 55.91 17.11
N THR A 213 -60.19 56.29 17.77
CA THR A 213 -61.56 55.91 17.35
C THR A 213 -61.93 56.50 15.98
N THR A 214 -61.41 57.69 15.63
CA THR A 214 -61.63 58.30 14.30
C THR A 214 -60.82 57.66 13.18
N ALA A 215 -59.69 56.99 13.48
CA ALA A 215 -58.85 56.33 12.48
C ALA A 215 -59.33 54.91 12.10
N THR A 216 -60.14 54.27 12.96
CA THR A 216 -60.73 52.95 12.70
C THR A 216 -62.08 53.00 11.99
N ALA A 217 -62.70 54.17 11.83
CA ALA A 217 -63.98 54.34 11.13
C ALA A 217 -63.84 54.66 9.62
N THR A 218 -62.62 54.69 9.09
CA THR A 218 -62.33 54.98 7.66
C THR A 218 -61.64 53.82 6.92
N ASN A 219 -61.64 52.62 7.51
CA ASN A 219 -61.12 51.39 6.90
C ASN A 219 -62.16 50.24 6.97
N GLU A 220 -63.40 50.56 6.59
CA GLU A 220 -64.37 49.62 5.99
C GLU A 220 -64.95 50.25 4.73
#